data_AF-A0A4Y2RLP5-F1
#
_entry.id   AF-A0A4Y2RLP5-F1
#
_cell.length_a   1.000
_cell.length_b   1.000
_cell.length_c   1.000
_cell.angle_alpha   90.00
_cell.angle_beta   90.00
_cell.angle_gamma   90.00
#
_symmetry.space_group_name_H-M   'P 1'
#
loop_
_entity.id
_entity.type
_entity.pdbx_description
1 polymer ?
#
loop_
_entity_poly.entity_id
_entity_poly.type
_entity_poly.pdbx_seq_one_letter_code
_entity_poly.pdbx_strand_id
1 'polypeptide(L)'
;MWRLNEFNLSHKSHTVVRFTVHLPQQRPIVYQDGQEAQAIERTALRKTTLTSWFELNKNDPSPHNISNSDIPQYYMFDKSTTNWKKRQRGGQNVIVRLPVVSILDTERYYLLKLLLRKTGAVSFDDILPVNGLRCITFQKASQEYGLLRGDQQ
;
A
#
# COMPACT_ATOMS: atom_id res chain seq x y z
N MET A 1 22.55 -13.25 28.92
CA MET A 1 22.01 -12.37 29.99
C MET A 1 22.24 -10.92 29.60
N TRP A 2 21.30 -10.32 28.86
CA TRP A 2 21.40 -8.97 28.27
C TRP A 2 20.61 -7.92 29.08
N ARG A 3 19.92 -8.34 30.15
CA ARG A 3 19.07 -7.48 30.99
C ARG A 3 19.82 -6.76 32.12
N LEU A 4 21.12 -7.01 32.31
CA LEU A 4 21.87 -6.54 33.49
C LEU A 4 22.64 -5.22 33.28
N ASN A 5 22.87 -4.78 32.05
CA ASN A 5 23.81 -3.68 31.80
C ASN A 5 23.19 -2.37 31.27
N GLU A 6 21.85 -2.25 31.22
CA GLU A 6 21.14 -1.02 30.79
C GLU A 6 21.74 -0.33 29.54
N PHE A 7 22.37 -1.09 28.63
CA PHE A 7 22.89 -0.52 27.41
C PHE A 7 21.70 -0.07 26.56
N ASN A 8 21.75 1.18 26.12
CA ASN A 8 20.74 1.80 25.28
C ASN A 8 20.70 1.06 23.93
N LEU A 9 19.90 -0.01 23.84
CA LEU A 9 19.98 -1.02 22.78
C LEU A 9 19.56 -0.51 21.39
N SER A 10 18.99 0.68 21.27
CA SER A 10 18.88 1.37 19.99
C SER A 10 18.35 2.78 20.23
N HIS A 11 19.10 3.80 19.80
CA HIS A 11 18.61 5.18 19.79
C HIS A 11 17.49 5.45 18.76
N LYS A 12 17.00 4.42 18.03
CA LYS A 12 16.00 4.56 16.95
C LYS A 12 15.05 3.37 16.89
N SER A 13 13.90 3.45 17.56
CA SER A 13 12.78 2.55 17.29
C SER A 13 12.25 2.80 15.87
N HIS A 14 12.14 1.75 15.07
CA HIS A 14 11.60 1.87 13.70
C HIS A 14 10.07 1.83 13.76
N THR A 15 9.41 2.76 13.06
CA THR A 15 7.97 2.69 12.85
C THR A 15 7.68 1.69 11.74
N VAL A 16 6.95 0.62 12.06
CA VAL A 16 6.56 -0.38 11.06
C VAL A 16 5.17 -0.08 10.54
N VAL A 17 5.04 0.14 9.24
CA VAL A 17 3.75 0.35 8.56
C VAL A 17 3.44 -0.85 7.68
N ARG A 18 2.29 -1.49 7.90
CA ARG A 18 1.82 -2.62 7.07
C ARG A 18 0.98 -2.09 5.92
N PHE A 19 1.39 -2.42 4.71
CA PHE A 19 0.65 -2.05 3.52
C PHE A 19 -0.42 -3.10 3.19
N THR A 20 -1.56 -2.67 2.68
CA THR A 20 -2.64 -3.57 2.25
C THR A 20 -2.75 -3.49 0.74
N VAL A 21 -2.61 -4.64 0.06
CA VAL A 21 -2.88 -4.75 -1.38
C VAL A 21 -4.07 -5.67 -1.57
N HIS A 22 -5.07 -5.17 -2.29
CA HIS A 22 -6.26 -5.90 -2.64
C HIS A 22 -6.78 -5.38 -3.99
N LEU A 23 -7.53 -6.21 -4.71
CA LEU A 23 -8.21 -5.78 -5.92
C LEU A 23 -9.44 -4.93 -5.57
N PRO A 24 -10.03 -4.23 -6.56
CA PRO A 24 -11.36 -3.63 -6.41
C PRO A 24 -12.35 -4.62 -5.79
N GLN A 25 -13.14 -4.17 -4.81
CA GLN A 25 -14.17 -4.95 -4.10
C GLN A 25 -13.68 -6.21 -3.35
N GLN A 26 -12.41 -6.58 -3.43
CA GLN A 26 -11.85 -7.76 -2.74
C GLN A 26 -11.08 -7.38 -1.47
N ARG A 27 -11.62 -6.46 -0.67
CA ARG A 27 -10.98 -6.03 0.58
C ARG A 27 -10.97 -7.21 1.57
N PRO A 28 -9.84 -7.49 2.25
CA PRO A 28 -9.81 -8.51 3.28
C PRO A 28 -10.64 -8.07 4.49
N ILE A 29 -11.50 -8.95 4.98
CA ILE A 29 -12.28 -8.77 6.21
C ILE A 29 -11.79 -9.80 7.22
N VAL A 30 -11.41 -9.34 8.41
CA VAL A 30 -11.07 -10.20 9.54
C VAL A 30 -12.18 -10.07 10.56
N TYR A 31 -12.74 -11.20 10.97
CA TYR A 31 -13.85 -11.27 11.92
C TYR A 31 -13.63 -12.42 12.91
N GLN A 32 -14.37 -12.36 14.01
CA GLN A 32 -14.55 -13.49 14.92
C GLN A 32 -15.86 -14.19 14.57
N ASP A 33 -15.93 -15.50 14.78
CA ASP A 33 -17.14 -16.28 14.53
C ASP A 33 -18.34 -15.65 15.26
N GLY A 34 -19.43 -15.45 14.52
CA GLY A 34 -20.64 -14.79 15.01
C GLY A 34 -20.63 -13.25 14.93
N GLN A 35 -19.55 -12.63 14.43
CA GLN A 35 -19.45 -11.17 14.22
C GLN A 35 -19.31 -10.78 12.74
N GLU A 36 -19.70 -11.66 11.82
CA GLU A 36 -19.53 -11.49 10.37
C GLU A 36 -20.19 -10.21 9.89
N ALA A 37 -21.47 -9.99 10.22
CA ALA A 37 -22.24 -8.82 9.81
C ALA A 37 -21.61 -7.51 10.31
N GLN A 38 -21.19 -7.48 11.59
CA GLN A 38 -20.55 -6.31 12.18
C GLN A 38 -19.18 -6.03 11.52
N ALA A 39 -18.43 -7.07 11.15
CA ALA A 39 -17.14 -6.91 10.48
C ALA A 39 -17.30 -6.36 9.05
N ILE A 40 -18.36 -6.77 8.35
CA ILE A 40 -18.71 -6.22 7.03
C ILE A 40 -19.02 -4.72 7.18
N GLU A 41 -19.90 -4.34 8.11
CA GLU A 41 -20.24 -2.93 8.36
C GLU A 41 -19.01 -2.08 8.72
N ARG A 42 -18.17 -2.57 9.65
CA ARG A 42 -16.92 -1.90 10.04
C ARG A 42 -15.96 -1.73 8.86
N THR A 43 -15.88 -2.71 7.97
CA THR A 43 -15.01 -2.65 6.80
C THR A 43 -15.54 -1.71 5.73
N ALA A 44 -16.87 -1.63 5.56
CA ALA A 44 -17.49 -0.69 4.65
C ALA A 44 -17.20 0.77 5.04
N LEU A 45 -17.18 1.07 6.34
CA LEU A 45 -16.92 2.42 6.87
C LEU A 45 -15.44 2.80 6.91
N ARG A 46 -14.52 1.84 6.77
CA ARG A 46 -13.08 2.08 6.94
C ARG A 46 -12.32 2.00 5.63
N LYS A 47 -11.36 2.92 5.48
CA LYS A 47 -10.41 2.92 4.38
C LYS A 47 -9.19 2.05 4.70
N THR A 48 -8.71 1.34 3.69
CA THR A 48 -7.42 0.64 3.75
C THR A 48 -6.29 1.63 3.47
N THR A 49 -5.06 1.28 3.82
CA THR A 49 -3.87 2.12 3.53
C THR A 49 -3.76 2.48 2.04
N LEU A 50 -4.14 1.55 1.15
CA LEU A 50 -4.21 1.75 -0.29
C LEU A 50 -5.31 2.73 -0.70
N THR A 51 -6.55 2.55 -0.23
CA THR A 51 -7.65 3.44 -0.63
C THR A 51 -7.50 4.84 -0.04
N SER A 52 -6.88 4.96 1.14
CA SER A 52 -6.54 6.26 1.71
C SER A 52 -5.40 6.93 0.95
N TRP A 53 -4.50 6.18 0.31
CA TRP A 53 -3.46 6.74 -0.55
C TRP A 53 -4.07 7.36 -1.83
N PHE A 54 -5.03 6.67 -2.44
CA PHE A 54 -5.82 7.21 -3.55
C PHE A 54 -6.52 8.53 -3.18
N GLU A 55 -7.18 8.57 -2.03
CA GLU A 55 -7.85 9.77 -1.55
C GLU A 55 -6.87 10.89 -1.19
N LEU A 56 -5.71 10.55 -0.62
CA LEU A 56 -4.64 11.51 -0.39
C LEU A 56 -4.20 12.16 -1.70
N ASN A 57 -3.91 11.36 -2.74
CA ASN A 57 -3.52 11.89 -4.05
C ASN A 57 -4.67 12.69 -4.70
N LYS A 58 -5.93 12.33 -4.46
CA LYS A 58 -7.06 13.07 -4.99
C LYS A 58 -7.16 14.48 -4.40
N ASN A 59 -6.87 14.61 -3.10
CA ASN A 59 -7.11 15.83 -2.34
C ASN A 59 -5.87 16.74 -2.23
N ASP A 60 -4.67 16.19 -2.42
CA ASP A 60 -3.39 16.90 -2.31
C ASP A 60 -2.50 16.52 -3.50
N PRO A 61 -1.99 17.50 -4.28
CA PRO A 61 -1.02 17.24 -5.34
C PRO A 61 0.41 16.97 -4.81
N SER A 62 0.72 17.34 -3.56
CA SER A 62 2.07 17.20 -2.98
C SER A 62 2.66 15.77 -3.07
N PRO A 63 1.90 14.68 -2.83
CA PRO A 63 2.40 13.31 -2.92
C PRO A 63 2.38 12.71 -4.34
N HIS A 64 2.00 13.44 -5.39
CA HIS A 64 1.87 12.89 -6.75
C HIS A 64 3.17 12.31 -7.31
N ASN A 65 4.32 12.77 -6.82
CA ASN A 65 5.65 12.27 -7.19
C ASN A 65 6.19 11.21 -6.21
N ILE A 66 5.41 10.79 -5.22
CA ILE A 66 5.82 9.82 -4.20
C ILE A 66 5.17 8.48 -4.51
N SER A 67 5.99 7.42 -4.61
CA SER A 67 5.48 6.06 -4.77
C SER A 67 4.70 5.65 -3.54
N ASN A 68 3.69 4.80 -3.73
CA ASN A 68 2.87 4.31 -2.63
C ASN A 68 3.72 3.64 -1.51
N SER A 69 4.80 2.94 -1.87
CA SER A 69 5.75 2.36 -0.91
C SER A 69 6.54 3.38 -0.10
N ASP A 70 6.72 4.61 -0.61
CA ASP A 70 7.49 5.65 0.07
C ASP A 70 6.62 6.61 0.89
N ILE A 71 5.30 6.63 0.64
CA ILE A 71 4.33 7.44 1.39
C ILE A 71 4.54 7.37 2.91
N PRO A 72 4.77 6.20 3.55
CA PRO A 72 4.94 6.12 5.00
C PRO A 72 6.14 6.91 5.56
N GLN A 73 7.14 7.22 4.73
CA GLN A 73 8.28 8.06 5.10
C GLN A 73 7.85 9.52 5.29
N TYR A 74 6.88 10.00 4.51
CA TYR A 74 6.42 11.39 4.49
C TYR A 74 5.08 11.60 5.17
N TYR A 75 4.28 10.54 5.31
CA TYR A 75 2.94 10.56 5.88
C TYR A 75 2.80 9.45 6.92
N MET A 76 1.97 9.71 7.93
CA MET A 76 1.60 8.75 8.96
C MET A 76 0.14 8.36 8.76
N PHE A 77 -0.15 7.06 8.79
CA PHE A 77 -1.52 6.56 8.71
C PHE A 77 -2.20 6.67 10.08
N ASP A 78 -3.18 7.57 10.17
CA ASP A 78 -4.03 7.72 11.34
C ASP A 78 -5.14 6.66 11.30
N LYS A 79 -5.04 5.68 12.19
CA LYS A 79 -5.99 4.56 12.27
C LYS A 79 -7.39 4.98 12.75
N SER A 80 -7.50 6.11 13.45
CA SER A 80 -8.80 6.60 13.93
C SER A 80 -9.63 7.18 12.79
N THR A 81 -9.00 7.99 11.94
CA THR A 81 -9.64 8.62 10.78
C THR A 81 -9.48 7.82 9.49
N THR A 82 -8.64 6.78 9.49
CA THR A 82 -8.23 5.99 8.32
C THR A 82 -7.66 6.87 7.20
N ASN A 83 -6.87 7.88 7.56
CA ASN A 83 -6.29 8.87 6.63
C ASN A 83 -4.77 8.97 6.76
N TRP A 84 -4.12 9.35 5.67
CA TRP A 84 -2.71 9.75 5.70
C TRP A 84 -2.61 11.22 6.15
N LYS A 85 -1.75 11.48 7.13
CA LYS A 85 -1.43 12.82 7.62
C LYS A 85 0.05 13.11 7.42
N LYS A 86 0.39 14.34 7.03
CA LYS A 86 1.79 14.72 6.81
C LYS A 86 2.61 14.49 8.09
N ARG A 87 3.73 13.78 7.95
CA ARG A 87 4.60 13.42 9.07
C ARG A 87 5.47 14.62 9.44
N GLN A 88 5.58 14.89 10.73
CA GLN A 88 6.40 15.99 11.24
C GLN A 88 7.85 15.57 11.54
N ARG A 89 8.08 14.32 11.96
CA ARG A 89 9.41 13.80 12.36
C ARG A 89 9.55 12.29 12.12
N GLY A 90 10.80 11.82 12.01
CA GLY A 90 11.15 10.39 12.06
C GLY A 90 10.89 9.60 10.77
N GLY A 91 10.77 10.28 9.62
CA GLY A 91 10.54 9.62 8.33
C GLY A 91 11.65 8.65 7.93
N GLN A 92 12.90 8.96 8.29
CA GLN A 92 14.07 8.12 8.01
C GLN A 92 14.11 6.78 8.77
N ASN A 93 13.23 6.58 9.77
CA ASN A 93 13.18 5.37 10.58
C ASN A 93 11.86 4.59 10.35
N VAL A 94 11.31 4.65 9.13
CA VAL A 94 10.08 3.94 8.76
C VAL A 94 10.40 2.70 7.94
N ILE A 95 9.88 1.56 8.38
CA ILE A 95 9.95 0.29 7.63
C ILE A 95 8.56 -0.02 7.11
N VAL A 96 8.44 -0.13 5.79
CA VAL A 96 7.20 -0.57 5.15
C VAL A 96 7.23 -2.08 4.98
N ARG A 97 6.19 -2.75 5.50
CA ARG A 97 5.96 -4.17 5.30
C ARG A 97 4.90 -4.36 4.22
N LEU A 98 5.35 -4.83 3.07
CA LEU A 98 4.46 -5.23 1.98
C LEU A 98 3.81 -6.59 2.29
N PRO A 99 2.57 -6.82 1.82
CA PRO A 99 1.95 -8.12 1.97
C PRO A 99 2.65 -9.15 1.07
N VAL A 100 2.73 -10.39 1.54
CA VAL A 100 3.12 -11.52 0.69
C VAL A 100 1.94 -11.85 -0.23
N VAL A 101 2.16 -11.76 -1.53
CA VAL A 101 1.14 -12.07 -2.55
C VAL A 101 1.66 -13.22 -3.41
N SER A 102 0.88 -14.29 -3.51
CA SER A 102 1.20 -15.44 -4.36
C SER A 102 1.17 -15.06 -5.83
N ILE A 103 2.07 -15.63 -6.65
CA ILE A 103 2.07 -15.44 -8.11
C ILE A 103 0.79 -16.04 -8.74
N LEU A 104 0.19 -17.03 -8.07
CA LEU A 104 -1.10 -17.61 -8.47
C LEU A 104 -2.26 -16.63 -8.28
N ASP A 105 -2.13 -15.64 -7.40
CA ASP A 105 -3.03 -14.49 -7.31
C ASP A 105 -2.55 -13.40 -8.29
N THR A 106 -2.59 -13.76 -9.57
CA THR A 106 -1.88 -13.09 -10.66
C THR A 106 -2.16 -11.58 -10.70
N GLU A 107 -3.44 -11.18 -10.70
CA GLU A 107 -3.81 -9.76 -10.78
C GLU A 107 -3.37 -8.97 -9.54
N ARG A 108 -3.48 -9.54 -8.34
CA ARG A 108 -3.03 -8.86 -7.12
C ARG A 108 -1.51 -8.76 -7.06
N TYR A 109 -0.80 -9.77 -7.54
CA TYR A 109 0.66 -9.79 -7.64
C TYR A 109 1.15 -8.68 -8.58
N TYR A 110 0.53 -8.53 -9.74
CA TYR A 110 0.87 -7.47 -10.69
C TYR A 110 0.45 -6.08 -10.23
N LEU A 111 -0.70 -5.97 -9.55
CA LEU A 111 -1.09 -4.74 -8.87
C LEU A 111 -0.03 -4.31 -7.85
N LEU A 112 0.45 -5.22 -6.99
CA LEU A 112 1.54 -4.92 -6.06
C LEU A 112 2.76 -4.38 -6.79
N LYS A 113 3.20 -5.02 -7.88
CA LYS A 113 4.34 -4.55 -8.69
C LYS A 113 4.14 -3.13 -9.22
N LEU A 114 2.96 -2.83 -9.76
CA LEU A 114 2.64 -1.50 -10.29
C LEU A 114 2.60 -0.45 -9.18
N LEU A 115 2.04 -0.76 -8.02
CA LEU A 115 1.97 0.15 -6.87
C LEU A 115 3.35 0.54 -6.32
N LEU A 116 4.38 -0.29 -6.52
CA LEU A 116 5.77 0.01 -6.13
C LEU A 116 6.48 0.96 -7.11
N ARG A 117 5.87 1.27 -8.26
CA ARG A 117 6.49 2.06 -9.34
C ARG A 117 5.69 3.29 -9.71
N LYS A 118 4.36 3.15 -9.77
CA LYS A 118 3.46 4.25 -10.11
C LYS A 118 3.27 5.19 -8.92
N THR A 119 3.14 6.46 -9.23
CA THR A 119 2.91 7.56 -8.28
C THR A 119 1.61 8.26 -8.65
N GLY A 120 1.03 9.01 -7.71
CA GLY A 120 -0.11 9.91 -7.99
C GLY A 120 -1.44 9.28 -8.40
N ALA A 121 -1.59 7.94 -8.42
CA ALA A 121 -2.85 7.31 -8.76
C ALA A 121 -3.95 7.70 -7.76
N VAL A 122 -5.15 8.05 -8.24
CA VAL A 122 -6.30 8.44 -7.40
C VAL A 122 -7.39 7.36 -7.37
N SER A 123 -7.15 6.25 -8.06
CA SER A 123 -8.03 5.08 -8.12
C SER A 123 -7.26 3.86 -8.63
N PHE A 124 -7.91 2.69 -8.61
CA PHE A 124 -7.40 1.49 -9.28
C PHE A 124 -7.33 1.67 -10.80
N ASP A 125 -8.26 2.42 -11.37
CA ASP A 125 -8.32 2.65 -12.82
C ASP A 125 -7.14 3.45 -13.33
N ASP A 126 -6.61 4.38 -12.52
CA ASP A 126 -5.42 5.17 -12.88
C ASP A 126 -4.13 4.33 -12.88
N ILE A 127 -4.18 3.11 -12.34
CA ILE A 127 -3.05 2.17 -12.36
C ILE A 127 -2.99 1.43 -13.71
N LEU A 128 -4.06 1.38 -14.49
CA LEU A 128 -4.11 0.62 -15.74
C LEU A 128 -3.45 1.32 -16.96
N PRO A 129 -3.52 2.65 -17.12
CA PRO A 129 -2.86 3.35 -18.22
C PRO A 129 -1.33 3.24 -18.19
N VAL A 130 -0.74 2.86 -19.32
CA VAL A 130 0.71 2.84 -19.54
C VAL A 130 1.00 3.40 -20.93
N ASN A 131 1.90 4.38 -21.05
CA ASN A 131 2.26 5.01 -22.32
C ASN A 131 1.06 5.49 -23.16
N GLY A 132 0.02 6.01 -22.50
CA GLY A 132 -1.21 6.48 -23.15
C GLY A 132 -2.23 5.38 -23.51
N LEU A 133 -1.89 4.09 -23.32
CA LEU A 133 -2.79 2.97 -23.57
C LEU A 133 -3.39 2.45 -22.26
N ARG A 134 -4.73 2.36 -22.20
CA ARG A 134 -5.43 1.78 -21.05
C ARG A 134 -5.48 0.26 -21.18
N CYS A 135 -4.83 -0.43 -20.25
CA CYS A 135 -4.88 -1.89 -20.16
C CYS A 135 -6.17 -2.36 -19.48
N ILE A 136 -6.57 -3.61 -19.75
CA ILE A 136 -7.75 -4.25 -19.13
C ILE A 136 -7.40 -4.85 -17.76
N THR A 137 -6.17 -5.37 -17.63
CA THR A 137 -5.69 -6.13 -16.47
C THR A 137 -4.39 -5.52 -15.92
N PHE A 138 -4.11 -5.71 -14.63
CA PHE A 138 -2.85 -5.31 -14.01
C PHE A 138 -1.66 -6.10 -14.56
N GLN A 139 -1.86 -7.37 -14.95
CA GLN A 139 -0.83 -8.14 -15.64
C GLN A 139 -0.37 -7.45 -16.93
N LYS A 140 -1.31 -7.16 -17.84
CA LYS A 140 -1.01 -6.46 -19.09
C LYS A 140 -0.39 -5.08 -18.83
N ALA A 141 -0.92 -4.31 -17.87
CA ALA A 141 -0.30 -3.04 -17.49
C ALA A 141 1.15 -3.22 -17.02
N SER A 142 1.45 -4.28 -16.26
CA SER A 142 2.83 -4.58 -15.83
C SER A 142 3.73 -5.00 -16.99
N GLN A 143 3.20 -5.72 -17.98
CA GLN A 143 3.91 -6.07 -19.22
C GLN A 143 4.27 -4.82 -20.03
N GLU A 144 3.28 -3.98 -20.33
CA GLU A 144 3.48 -2.73 -21.08
C GLU A 144 4.41 -1.75 -20.34
N TYR A 145 4.41 -1.79 -19.01
CA TYR A 145 5.32 -0.97 -18.19
C TYR A 145 6.77 -1.53 -18.19
N GLY A 146 7.01 -2.73 -18.74
CA GLY A 146 8.32 -3.36 -18.78
C GLY A 146 8.73 -4.01 -17.44
N LEU A 147 7.78 -4.35 -16.57
CA LEU A 147 8.05 -5.04 -15.29
C LEU A 147 8.15 -6.56 -15.43
N LEU A 148 7.81 -7.09 -16.60
CA LEU A 148 8.08 -8.46 -16.99
C LEU A 148 9.24 -8.47 -17.96
N ARG A 149 10.32 -9.16 -17.61
CA ARG A 149 11.29 -9.60 -18.62
C ARG A 149 10.59 -10.68 -19.42
N GLY A 150 10.58 -10.53 -20.75
CA GLY A 150 10.20 -11.65 -21.61
C GLY A 150 11.29 -12.70 -21.51
N ASP A 151 10.90 -13.94 -21.24
CA ASP A 151 11.73 -15.12 -21.53
C ASP A 151 11.73 -15.37 -23.05
N GLN A 152 12.18 -14.38 -23.83
CA GLN A 152 12.52 -14.59 -25.23
C GLN A 152 14.04 -14.80 -25.31
N GLN A 153 14.43 -16.06 -25.13
CA GLN A 153 15.63 -16.67 -25.69
C GLN A 153 15.21 -17.82 -26.59
#